data_AF-A0AAV8D0L7-F1
#
_entry.id   AF-A0AAV8D0L7-F1
#
_cell.length_a   1.000
_cell.length_b   1.000
_cell.length_c   1.000
_cell.angle_alpha   90.00
_cell.angle_beta   90.00
_cell.angle_gamma   90.00
#
_symmetry.space_group_name_H-M   'P 1'
#
loop_
_entity.id
_entity.type
_entity.pdbx_description
1 polymer ?
#
loop_
_entity_poly.entity_id
_entity_poly.type
_entity_poly.pdbx_seq_one_letter_code
_entity_poly.pdbx_strand_id
1 'polypeptide(L)'
;MIFGTAAPPVGKSTAMVPNKHFYVISLNGISVNGMRLGLDRSIFRQDNGQGCTIVDTGTPISSVPREAYNEVVRTLKSMIKLPRIPFPFGNEDSLCFNGGLKDIDRYVPAMTLHFEGLDLPIFPRSLFYVAANEIICLAMRPMEYREDYSLLGALFQQNINMFFDIREERIFMDPTTCVPLI
;
A
#
# COMPACT_ATOMS: atom_id res chain seq x y z
N MET A 1 -11.08 11.78 0.94
CA MET A 1 -11.46 11.34 -0.42
C MET A 1 -12.46 12.34 -0.98
N ILE A 2 -12.28 12.73 -2.24
CA ILE A 2 -13.18 13.66 -2.95
C ILE A 2 -13.65 12.94 -4.22
N PHE A 3 -14.96 12.94 -4.46
CA PHE A 3 -15.59 12.35 -5.64
C PHE A 3 -16.27 13.44 -6.47
N GLY A 4 -16.20 13.34 -7.80
CA GLY A 4 -16.85 14.29 -8.70
C GLY A 4 -16.16 15.65 -8.73
N THR A 5 -16.86 16.71 -9.17
CA THR A 5 -16.22 18.00 -9.53
C THR A 5 -16.15 19.02 -8.39
N ALA A 6 -16.33 18.60 -7.14
CA ALA A 6 -16.46 19.51 -6.00
C ALA A 6 -15.17 20.28 -5.67
N ALA A 7 -14.02 19.85 -6.19
CA ALA A 7 -12.75 20.54 -6.10
C ALA A 7 -11.91 20.27 -7.37
N PRO A 8 -11.01 21.20 -7.77
CA PRO A 8 -10.03 20.89 -8.80
C PRO A 8 -9.16 19.71 -8.38
N PRO A 9 -8.84 18.76 -9.28
CA PRO A 9 -7.88 17.71 -8.98
C PRO A 9 -6.51 18.32 -8.69
N VAL A 10 -5.85 17.84 -7.64
CA VAL A 10 -4.49 18.21 -7.25
C VAL A 10 -3.63 16.95 -7.22
N GLY A 11 -2.35 17.07 -7.56
CA GLY A 11 -1.38 15.98 -7.55
C GLY A 11 -1.21 15.28 -8.90
N LYS A 12 -0.46 14.19 -8.88
CA LYS A 12 -0.23 13.33 -10.06
C LYS A 12 -1.37 12.33 -10.19
N SER A 13 -1.62 11.82 -11.40
CA SER A 13 -2.71 10.89 -11.64
C SER A 13 -2.28 9.59 -12.30
N THR A 14 -3.05 8.55 -12.01
CA THR A 14 -3.05 7.26 -12.71
C THR A 14 -4.38 7.09 -13.44
N ALA A 15 -4.36 6.40 -14.58
CA ALA A 15 -5.60 5.96 -15.23
C ALA A 15 -6.26 4.85 -14.40
N MET A 16 -7.59 4.82 -14.42
CA MET A 16 -8.36 3.69 -13.94
C MET A 16 -8.47 2.64 -15.04
N VAL A 17 -8.43 1.38 -14.63
CA VAL A 17 -8.75 0.24 -15.48
C VAL A 17 -10.28 0.11 -15.50
N PRO A 18 -10.93 0.00 -16.69
CA PRO A 18 -12.36 -0.17 -16.78
C PRO A 18 -12.85 -1.37 -15.96
N ASN A 19 -13.72 -1.11 -14.98
CA ASN A 19 -14.28 -2.13 -14.11
C ASN A 19 -15.70 -1.73 -13.67
N LYS A 20 -16.62 -2.70 -13.60
CA LYS A 20 -18.04 -2.44 -13.30
C LYS A 20 -18.33 -2.16 -11.84
N HIS A 21 -17.44 -2.56 -10.93
CA HIS A 21 -17.73 -2.60 -9.49
C HIS A 21 -16.71 -1.86 -8.64
N PHE A 22 -15.48 -1.72 -9.13
CA PHE A 22 -14.36 -1.23 -8.32
C PHE A 22 -13.58 -0.13 -9.02
N TYR A 23 -12.93 0.72 -8.24
CA TYR A 23 -11.89 1.62 -8.73
C TYR A 23 -10.58 0.84 -8.84
N VAL A 24 -10.23 0.45 -10.05
CA VAL A 24 -9.06 -0.39 -10.32
C VAL A 24 -7.95 0.45 -10.96
N ILE A 25 -6.71 0.26 -10.52
CA ILE A 25 -5.50 0.92 -11.05
C ILE A 25 -4.38 -0.10 -11.26
N SER A 26 -3.33 0.32 -11.98
CA SER A 26 -2.21 -0.53 -12.38
C SER A 26 -0.97 -0.31 -11.52
N LEU A 27 -0.72 -1.19 -10.55
CA LEU A 27 0.57 -1.26 -9.84
C LEU A 27 1.64 -1.89 -10.75
N ASN A 28 2.83 -1.30 -10.83
CA ASN A 28 3.93 -1.71 -11.70
C ASN A 28 5.14 -2.25 -10.93
N GLY A 29 5.19 -2.05 -9.63
CA GLY A 29 6.27 -2.51 -8.77
C GLY A 29 6.34 -1.74 -7.47
N ILE A 30 7.33 -2.11 -6.67
CA ILE A 30 7.53 -1.60 -5.32
C ILE A 30 9.00 -1.25 -5.16
N SER A 31 9.29 -0.13 -4.50
CA SER A 31 10.63 0.20 -4.02
C SER A 31 10.64 0.26 -2.50
N VAL A 32 11.74 -0.20 -1.90
CA VAL A 32 12.02 -0.07 -0.47
C VAL A 32 13.33 0.67 -0.32
N ASN A 33 13.33 1.75 0.47
CA ASN A 33 14.47 2.64 0.68
C ASN A 33 15.09 3.15 -0.65
N GLY A 34 14.24 3.49 -1.62
CA GLY A 34 14.65 3.95 -2.96
C GLY A 34 15.15 2.84 -3.90
N MET A 35 15.32 1.60 -3.43
CA MET A 35 15.72 0.46 -4.25
C MET A 35 14.49 -0.25 -4.82
N ARG A 36 14.39 -0.31 -6.15
CA ARG A 36 13.30 -1.01 -6.83
C ARG A 36 13.47 -2.52 -6.71
N LEU A 37 12.44 -3.19 -6.22
CA LEU A 37 12.44 -4.64 -6.10
C LEU A 37 12.36 -5.29 -7.48
N GLY A 38 13.06 -6.41 -7.66
CA GLY A 38 13.13 -7.17 -8.92
C GLY A 38 11.87 -7.98 -9.20
N LEU A 39 10.71 -7.32 -9.19
CA LEU A 39 9.40 -7.93 -9.40
C LEU A 39 9.02 -7.85 -10.88
N ASP A 40 8.56 -8.97 -11.42
CA ASP A 40 7.95 -8.99 -12.75
C ASP A 40 6.63 -8.19 -12.72
N ARG A 41 6.39 -7.35 -13.74
CA ARG A 41 5.17 -6.54 -13.80
C ARG A 41 3.90 -7.39 -13.95
N SER A 42 4.02 -8.56 -14.57
CA SER A 42 2.90 -9.49 -14.83
C SER A 42 2.21 -9.97 -13.57
N ILE A 43 2.89 -10.02 -12.42
CA ILE A 43 2.27 -10.42 -11.15
C ILE A 43 1.19 -9.44 -10.70
N PHE A 44 1.25 -8.18 -11.17
CA PHE A 44 0.26 -7.14 -10.88
C PHE A 44 -0.77 -6.98 -12.01
N ARG A 45 -0.95 -8.01 -12.83
CA ARG A 45 -1.85 -8.02 -13.98
C ARG A 45 -2.82 -9.18 -13.92
N GLN A 46 -3.98 -8.96 -14.52
CA GLN A 46 -4.91 -10.02 -14.87
C GLN A 46 -4.46 -10.72 -16.16
N ASP A 47 -5.11 -11.83 -16.49
CA ASP A 47 -4.85 -12.62 -17.72
C ASP A 47 -4.96 -11.79 -19.01
N ASN A 48 -5.82 -10.76 -19.01
CA ASN A 48 -5.99 -9.83 -20.13
C ASN A 48 -4.92 -8.72 -20.19
N GLY A 49 -3.94 -8.73 -19.29
CA GLY A 49 -2.86 -7.75 -19.21
C GLY A 49 -3.21 -6.43 -18.53
N GLN A 50 -4.43 -6.29 -17.97
CA GLN A 50 -4.85 -5.09 -17.25
C GLN A 50 -4.40 -5.10 -15.78
N GLY A 51 -4.26 -3.92 -15.18
CA GLY A 51 -3.99 -3.78 -13.75
C GLY A 51 -5.10 -4.39 -12.88
N CYS A 52 -4.71 -4.91 -11.71
CA CYS A 52 -5.62 -5.60 -10.80
C CYS A 52 -5.63 -5.02 -9.38
N THR A 53 -5.28 -3.74 -9.17
CA THR A 53 -5.26 -3.15 -7.83
C THR A 53 -6.52 -2.33 -7.56
N ILE A 54 -7.37 -2.78 -6.64
CA ILE A 54 -8.54 -2.04 -6.17
C ILE A 54 -8.10 -1.01 -5.12
N VAL A 55 -8.63 0.22 -5.23
CA VAL A 55 -8.51 1.24 -4.18
C VAL A 55 -9.64 1.06 -3.18
N ASP A 56 -9.33 0.60 -1.96
CA ASP A 56 -10.34 0.15 -0.99
C ASP A 56 -10.09 0.71 0.42
N THR A 57 -10.90 1.66 0.85
CA THR A 57 -10.88 2.16 2.23
C THR A 57 -11.65 1.30 3.23
N GLY A 58 -12.42 0.31 2.74
CA GLY A 58 -13.16 -0.64 3.57
C GLY A 58 -12.26 -1.70 4.22
N THR A 59 -11.06 -1.90 3.69
CA THR A 59 -10.06 -2.84 4.23
C THR A 59 -8.90 -2.09 4.88
N PRO A 60 -8.51 -2.39 6.15
CA PRO A 60 -7.45 -1.65 6.83
C PRO A 60 -6.05 -1.80 6.19
N ILE A 61 -5.66 -3.04 5.88
CA ILE A 61 -4.32 -3.38 5.35
C ILE A 61 -4.38 -3.71 3.86
N SER A 62 -3.29 -3.50 3.15
CA SER A 62 -3.21 -3.81 1.71
C SER A 62 -2.99 -5.30 1.47
N SER A 63 -3.48 -5.84 0.35
CA SER A 63 -3.11 -7.18 -0.15
C SER A 63 -2.38 -7.05 -1.48
N VAL A 64 -1.33 -7.83 -1.67
CA VAL A 64 -0.52 -7.86 -2.91
C VAL A 64 -0.22 -9.31 -3.32
N PRO A 65 0.21 -9.57 -4.56
CA PRO A 65 0.58 -10.92 -4.99
C PRO A 65 1.62 -11.52 -4.05
N ARG A 66 1.55 -12.83 -3.81
CA ARG A 66 2.38 -13.50 -2.79
C ARG A 66 3.87 -13.30 -3.04
N GLU A 67 4.28 -13.29 -4.30
CA GLU A 67 5.64 -13.02 -4.75
C GLU A 67 6.10 -11.61 -4.33
N ALA A 68 5.26 -10.60 -4.56
CA ALA A 68 5.54 -9.22 -4.13
C ALA A 68 5.62 -9.12 -2.61
N TYR A 69 4.69 -9.74 -1.89
CA TYR A 69 4.68 -9.79 -0.43
C TYR A 69 5.98 -10.38 0.12
N ASN A 70 6.40 -11.53 -0.41
CA ASN A 70 7.61 -12.22 0.03
C ASN A 70 8.86 -11.38 -0.16
N GLU A 71 8.99 -10.69 -1.31
CA GLU A 71 10.13 -9.82 -1.59
C GLU A 71 10.16 -8.57 -0.71
N VAL A 72 9.00 -7.95 -0.46
CA VAL A 72 8.88 -6.83 0.49
C VAL A 72 9.28 -7.29 1.88
N VAL A 73 8.73 -8.41 2.37
CA VAL A 73 9.04 -8.95 3.70
C VAL A 73 10.51 -9.32 3.83
N ARG A 74 11.10 -9.97 2.82
CA ARG A 74 12.53 -10.31 2.78
C ARG A 74 13.40 -9.06 2.90
N THR A 75 13.05 -8.01 2.16
CA THR A 75 13.78 -6.74 2.16
C THR A 75 13.63 -5.98 3.47
N LEU A 76 12.42 -5.90 4.02
CA LEU A 76 12.18 -5.25 5.32
C LEU A 76 12.89 -5.98 6.46
N LYS A 77 12.90 -7.32 6.45
CA LYS A 77 13.63 -8.13 7.45
C LYS A 77 15.14 -7.87 7.45
N SER A 78 15.74 -7.54 6.30
CA SER A 78 17.17 -7.25 6.23
C SER A 78 17.53 -5.83 6.66
N MET A 79 16.56 -4.90 6.64
CA MET A 79 16.76 -3.48 6.95
C MET A 79 16.34 -3.10 8.38
N ILE A 80 15.24 -3.67 8.88
CA ILE A 80 14.67 -3.33 10.20
C ILE A 80 15.41 -4.10 11.29
N LYS A 81 16.04 -3.36 12.21
CA LYS A 81 16.85 -3.91 13.32
C LYS A 81 16.07 -4.05 14.62
N LEU A 82 14.80 -4.43 14.54
CA LEU A 82 13.96 -4.69 15.70
C LEU A 82 13.81 -6.20 15.94
N PRO A 83 13.62 -6.65 17.20
CA PRO A 83 13.36 -8.06 17.47
C PRO A 83 12.08 -8.52 16.79
N ARG A 84 12.15 -9.57 15.97
CA ARG A 84 10.97 -10.17 15.34
C ARG A 84 10.16 -10.94 16.36
N ILE A 85 8.84 -10.86 16.24
CA ILE A 85 7.91 -11.62 17.08
C ILE A 85 6.80 -12.23 16.21
N PRO A 86 6.23 -13.39 16.61
CA PRO A 86 5.02 -13.91 15.99
C PRO A 86 3.86 -12.93 16.11
N PHE A 87 2.93 -12.96 15.16
CA PHE A 87 1.72 -12.17 15.27
C PHE A 87 0.87 -12.70 16.44
N PRO A 88 0.45 -11.84 17.39
CA PRO A 88 -0.30 -12.28 18.57
C PRO A 88 -1.64 -12.95 18.26
N PHE A 89 -2.20 -12.77 17.05
CA PHE A 89 -3.50 -13.31 16.64
C PHE A 89 -3.43 -14.44 15.58
N GLY A 90 -2.28 -15.12 15.44
CA GLY A 90 -2.21 -16.43 14.77
C GLY A 90 -2.09 -16.45 13.24
N ASN A 91 -1.80 -15.32 12.59
CA ASN A 91 -1.48 -15.28 11.16
C ASN A 91 0.04 -15.41 10.96
N GLU A 92 0.52 -16.60 10.58
CA GLU A 92 1.94 -16.92 10.40
C GLU A 92 2.63 -16.08 9.31
N ASP A 93 1.87 -15.60 8.32
CA ASP A 93 2.42 -14.82 7.21
C ASP A 93 2.78 -13.39 7.64
N SER A 94 2.23 -12.88 8.76
CA SER A 94 2.39 -11.48 9.18
C SER A 94 3.83 -11.13 9.61
N LEU A 95 4.36 -10.01 9.12
CA LEU A 95 5.64 -9.47 9.57
C LEU A 95 5.45 -8.52 10.76
N CYS A 96 5.86 -8.95 11.96
CA CYS A 96 5.78 -8.15 13.18
C CYS A 96 7.11 -8.06 13.93
N PHE A 97 7.25 -6.98 14.70
CA PHE A 97 8.41 -6.66 15.52
C PHE A 97 7.99 -6.16 16.91
N ASN A 98 8.84 -6.39 17.90
CA ASN A 98 8.74 -5.73 19.20
C ASN A 98 9.17 -4.26 19.03
N GLY A 99 8.27 -3.32 19.29
CA GLY A 99 8.49 -1.88 19.15
C GLY A 99 7.19 -1.08 19.16
N GLY A 100 7.31 0.24 19.25
CA GLY A 100 6.18 1.19 19.23
C GLY A 100 6.27 2.22 18.11
N LEU A 101 5.44 3.26 18.18
CA LEU A 101 5.39 4.34 17.18
C LEU A 101 6.74 5.03 16.96
N LYS A 102 7.51 5.25 18.04
CA LYS A 102 8.85 5.86 17.95
C LYS A 102 9.84 4.99 17.17
N ASP A 103 9.68 3.67 17.24
CA ASP A 103 10.52 2.73 16.52
C ASP A 103 10.17 2.68 15.04
N ILE A 104 8.89 2.86 14.68
CA ILE A 104 8.48 3.03 13.29
C ILE A 104 9.20 4.22 12.66
N ASP A 105 9.15 5.39 13.30
CA ASP A 105 9.77 6.60 12.76
C ASP A 105 11.29 6.49 12.61
N ARG A 106 11.93 5.66 13.44
CA ARG A 106 13.38 5.51 13.49
C ARG A 106 13.93 4.41 12.60
N TYR A 107 13.22 3.29 12.47
CA TYR A 107 13.77 2.06 11.90
C TYR A 107 13.03 1.55 10.66
N VAL A 108 11.80 1.98 10.40
CA VAL A 108 11.04 1.53 9.23
C VAL A 108 11.50 2.32 7.99
N PRO A 109 11.98 1.65 6.93
CA PRO A 109 12.40 2.35 5.72
C PRO A 109 11.20 2.92 4.95
N ALA A 110 11.45 3.94 4.14
CA ALA A 110 10.45 4.43 3.19
C ALA A 110 10.10 3.33 2.17
N MET A 111 8.83 3.25 1.77
CA MET A 111 8.38 2.38 0.68
C MET A 111 7.64 3.23 -0.36
N THR A 112 7.73 2.83 -1.62
CA THR A 112 7.03 3.51 -2.72
C THR A 112 6.33 2.46 -3.57
N LEU A 113 5.05 2.68 -3.83
CA LEU A 113 4.28 1.92 -4.81
C LEU A 113 4.35 2.65 -6.15
N HIS A 114 4.78 1.95 -7.19
CA HIS A 114 4.91 2.52 -8.52
C HIS A 114 3.67 2.20 -9.33
N PHE A 115 2.72 3.11 -9.44
CA PHE A 115 1.58 2.95 -10.33
C PHE A 115 1.92 3.43 -11.75
N GLU A 116 1.01 3.20 -12.68
CA GLU A 116 1.14 3.76 -14.03
C GLU A 116 0.98 5.29 -14.01
N GLY A 117 2.07 6.02 -14.30
CA GLY A 117 2.09 7.48 -14.33
C GLY A 117 2.28 8.16 -12.96
N LEU A 118 2.36 7.40 -11.86
CA LEU A 118 2.45 7.92 -10.50
C LEU A 118 3.32 7.03 -9.61
N ASP A 119 4.20 7.66 -8.83
CA ASP A 119 4.87 7.01 -7.70
C ASP A 119 4.21 7.48 -6.41
N LEU A 120 3.67 6.54 -5.64
CA LEU A 120 3.00 6.82 -4.37
C LEU A 120 3.92 6.46 -3.19
N PRO A 121 4.45 7.45 -2.45
CA PRO A 121 5.20 7.19 -1.23
C PRO A 121 4.26 6.70 -0.12
N ILE A 122 4.64 5.62 0.55
CA ILE A 122 3.95 5.10 1.73
C ILE A 122 4.72 5.56 2.96
N PHE A 123 4.03 6.31 3.82
CA PHE A 123 4.60 6.80 5.07
C PHE A 123 4.94 5.62 6.00
N PRO A 124 6.04 5.67 6.78
CA PRO A 124 6.40 4.58 7.70
C PRO A 124 5.27 4.19 8.66
N ARG A 125 4.52 5.17 9.18
CA ARG A 125 3.35 4.97 10.05
C ARG A 125 2.08 4.45 9.33
N SER A 126 2.08 4.48 8.00
CA SER A 126 1.09 3.83 7.15
C SER A 126 1.56 2.43 6.74
N LEU A 127 2.87 2.20 6.70
CA LEU A 127 3.49 0.91 6.37
C LEU A 127 3.42 -0.07 7.54
N PHE A 128 3.57 0.41 8.78
CA PHE A 128 3.42 -0.39 9.99
C PHE A 128 2.37 0.22 10.91
N TYR A 129 1.58 -0.64 11.57
CA TYR A 129 0.59 -0.26 12.58
C TYR A 129 0.90 -0.92 13.92
N VAL A 130 0.45 -0.31 15.02
CA VAL A 130 0.57 -0.88 16.37
C VAL A 130 -0.56 -1.90 16.56
N ALA A 131 -0.22 -3.19 16.62
CA ALA A 131 -1.19 -4.28 16.77
C ALA A 131 -1.53 -4.58 18.25
N ALA A 132 -0.57 -4.35 19.15
CA ALA A 132 -0.71 -4.47 20.60
C ALA A 132 0.38 -3.63 21.29
N ASN A 133 0.39 -3.60 22.63
CA ASN A 133 1.43 -2.89 23.37
C ASN A 133 2.82 -3.37 22.97
N GLU A 134 3.65 -2.46 22.44
CA GLU A 134 4.99 -2.73 21.92
C GLU A 134 5.04 -3.81 20.82
N ILE A 135 3.98 -3.95 20.02
CA ILE A 135 3.97 -4.81 18.84
C ILE A 135 3.57 -3.99 17.61
N ILE A 136 4.49 -3.87 16.65
CA ILE A 136 4.22 -3.26 15.34
C ILE A 136 4.20 -4.33 14.25
N CYS A 137 3.26 -4.22 13.33
CA CYS A 137 3.07 -5.17 12.24
C CYS A 137 2.95 -4.46 10.89
N LEU A 138 3.46 -5.11 9.85
CA LEU A 138 3.35 -4.65 8.47
C LEU A 138 1.87 -4.57 8.07
N ALA A 139 1.45 -3.42 7.54
CA ALA A 139 0.10 -3.16 7.03
C ALA A 139 -0.12 -3.71 5.62
N MET A 140 0.42 -4.91 5.36
CA MET A 140 0.34 -5.61 4.08
C MET A 140 0.23 -7.11 4.35
N ARG A 141 -0.53 -7.82 3.51
CA ARG A 141 -0.64 -9.29 3.53
C ARG A 141 -0.50 -9.86 2.11
N PRO A 142 -0.15 -11.14 1.94
CA PRO A 142 -0.27 -11.78 0.63
C PRO A 142 -1.76 -11.94 0.28
N MET A 143 -2.09 -11.84 -1.00
CA MET A 143 -3.38 -12.27 -1.53
C MET A 143 -3.59 -13.76 -1.24
N GLU A 144 -4.81 -14.12 -0.87
CA GLU A 144 -5.21 -15.53 -0.77
C GLU A 144 -5.52 -16.07 -2.17
N TYR A 145 -5.41 -17.38 -2.38
CA TYR A 145 -5.59 -18.04 -3.69
C TYR A 145 -6.94 -17.81 -4.38
N ARG A 146 -7.89 -17.12 -3.73
CA ARG A 146 -9.21 -16.76 -4.26
C ARG A 146 -9.37 -15.27 -4.59
N GLU A 147 -8.37 -14.43 -4.30
CA GLU A 147 -8.40 -13.01 -4.62
C GLU A 147 -7.82 -12.79 -6.03
N ASP A 148 -8.64 -12.30 -6.98
CA ASP A 148 -8.18 -11.92 -8.33
C ASP A 148 -7.57 -10.51 -8.38
N TYR A 149 -7.61 -9.78 -7.26
CA TYR A 149 -7.23 -8.38 -7.17
C TYR A 149 -6.37 -8.09 -5.94
N SER A 150 -5.33 -7.29 -6.14
CA SER A 150 -4.63 -6.61 -5.04
C SER A 150 -5.51 -5.53 -4.45
N LEU A 151 -5.33 -5.23 -3.17
CA LEU A 151 -6.04 -4.15 -2.48
C LEU A 151 -5.05 -3.09 -1.99
N LEU A 152 -5.29 -1.84 -2.35
CA LEU A 152 -4.69 -0.68 -1.69
C LEU A 152 -5.57 -0.32 -0.50
N GLY A 153 -5.21 -0.80 0.69
CA GLY A 153 -5.98 -0.64 1.92
C GLY A 153 -5.93 0.76 2.52
N ALA A 154 -6.80 1.04 3.49
CA ALA A 154 -6.98 2.34 4.11
C ALA A 154 -5.70 2.90 4.73
N LEU A 155 -4.86 2.07 5.39
CA LEU A 155 -3.62 2.54 6.01
C LEU A 155 -2.65 3.13 4.98
N PHE A 156 -2.54 2.53 3.79
CA PHE A 156 -1.69 3.03 2.71
C PHE A 156 -2.27 4.26 2.01
N GLN A 157 -3.56 4.54 2.21
CA GLN A 157 -4.25 5.73 1.71
C GLN A 157 -4.20 6.91 2.70
N GLN A 158 -3.71 6.71 3.93
CA GLN A 158 -3.56 7.78 4.91
C GLN A 158 -2.53 8.81 4.43
N ASN A 159 -2.72 10.07 4.82
CA ASN A 159 -1.86 11.18 4.44
C ASN A 159 -1.79 11.40 2.92
N ILE A 160 -2.84 11.03 2.19
CA ILE A 160 -2.95 11.24 0.74
C ILE A 160 -4.32 11.86 0.45
N ASN A 161 -4.32 12.99 -0.24
CA ASN A 161 -5.54 13.51 -0.86
C ASN A 161 -5.79 12.71 -2.14
N MET A 162 -6.91 11.98 -2.16
CA MET A 162 -7.34 11.20 -3.32
C MET A 162 -8.59 11.81 -3.93
N PHE A 163 -8.51 12.13 -5.22
CA PHE A 163 -9.61 12.66 -6.02
C PHE A 163 -9.94 11.69 -7.17
N PHE A 164 -11.20 11.27 -7.23
CA PHE A 164 -11.68 10.30 -8.20
C PHE A 164 -12.46 11.02 -9.30
N ASP A 165 -11.84 11.17 -10.48
CA ASP A 165 -12.49 11.68 -11.68
C ASP A 165 -13.08 10.52 -12.48
N ILE A 166 -14.37 10.27 -12.27
CA ILE A 166 -15.07 9.16 -12.91
C ILE A 166 -15.32 9.43 -14.40
N ARG A 167 -15.37 10.70 -14.82
CA ARG A 167 -15.64 11.05 -16.22
C ARG A 167 -14.41 10.82 -17.09
N GLU A 168 -13.24 11.20 -16.59
CA GLU A 168 -11.96 11.01 -17.29
C GLU A 168 -11.28 9.67 -16.97
N GLU A 169 -11.92 8.86 -16.12
CA GLU A 169 -11.41 7.57 -15.63
C GLU A 169 -10.01 7.70 -15.01
N ARG A 170 -9.82 8.66 -14.09
CA ARG A 170 -8.53 8.90 -13.41
C ARG A 170 -8.67 9.03 -11.91
N ILE A 171 -7.61 8.65 -11.19
CA ILE A 171 -7.43 8.97 -9.78
C ILE A 171 -6.21 9.87 -9.63
N PHE A 172 -6.42 11.02 -9.00
CA PHE A 172 -5.35 11.93 -8.62
C PHE A 172 -4.96 11.68 -7.17
N MET A 173 -3.66 11.61 -6.91
CA MET A 173 -3.08 11.39 -5.60
C MET A 173 -2.07 12.48 -5.31
N ASP A 174 -2.29 13.15 -4.18
CA ASP A 174 -1.43 14.20 -3.65
C ASP A 174 -1.03 13.85 -2.22
N PRO A 175 0.20 13.33 -2.00
CA PRO A 175 0.73 13.08 -0.67
C PRO A 175 0.72 14.38 0.14
N THR A 176 0.10 14.34 1.32
CA THR A 176 -0.03 15.46 2.23
C THR A 176 0.48 15.07 3.62
N THR A 177 0.63 16.03 4.51
CA THR A 177 0.86 15.74 5.93
C THR A 177 -0.43 16.10 6.67
N CYS A 178 -1.19 15.08 7.10
CA CYS A 178 -2.30 15.33 8.01
C CYS A 178 -1.69 15.74 9.37
N VAL A 179 -1.83 17.02 9.71
CA VAL A 179 -1.42 17.53 11.02
C VAL A 179 -2.27 16.81 12.07
N PRO A 180 -1.70 16.27 13.17
CA PRO A 180 -2.51 15.72 14.25
C PRO A 180 -3.50 16.79 14.71
N LEU A 181 -4.78 16.43 14.82
CA LEU A 181 -5.69 17.24 15.62
C LEU A 181 -5.13 17.19 17.05
N ILE A 182 -4.72 18.36 17.51
CA ILE A 182 -4.11 18.64 18.81
C ILE A 182 -5.04 18.15 19.93
#